data_AF-A0A239DIJ5-F1
#
_entry.id   AF-A0A239DIJ5-F1
#
_cell.length_a   1.000
_cell.length_b   1.000
_cell.length_c   1.000
_cell.angle_alpha   90.00
_cell.angle_beta   90.00
_cell.angle_gamma   90.00
#
_symmetry.space_group_name_H-M   'P 1'
#
loop_
_entity.id
_entity.type
_entity.pdbx_description
1 polymer ?
#
loop_
_entity_poly.entity_id
_entity_poly.type
_entity_poly.pdbx_seq_one_letter_code
_entity_poly.pdbx_strand_id
1 'polypeptide(L)'
;MLPSEVRRVQTAIDNKNAKELEWSLWYCRMRQTVSSARPADAKYWRAMEAEVEAALAPPPPPKVYPAKKKKKGVRGLGFGPVDENAEASTEPSGEETA
;
A
#
# COMPACT_ATOMS: atom_id res chain seq x y z
N MET A 1 26.74 9.45 24.93
CA MET A 1 26.34 10.44 23.91
C MET A 1 26.43 9.73 22.57
N LEU A 2 25.35 9.68 21.77
CA LEU A 2 25.37 9.01 20.47
C LEU A 2 26.17 9.85 19.45
N PRO A 3 26.90 9.22 18.52
CA PRO A 3 27.53 9.91 17.40
C PRO A 3 26.51 10.72 16.59
N SER A 4 26.92 11.85 16.02
CA SER A 4 26.04 12.73 15.25
C SER A 4 25.48 12.03 14.01
N GLU A 5 26.23 11.10 13.43
CA GLU A 5 25.84 10.34 12.24
C GLU A 5 24.73 9.36 12.57
N VAL A 6 24.82 8.66 13.71
CA VAL A 6 23.76 7.75 14.17
C VAL A 6 22.45 8.49 14.38
N ARG A 7 22.52 9.69 14.98
CA ARG A 7 21.34 10.56 15.12
C ARG A 7 20.75 10.96 13.77
N ARG A 8 21.59 11.28 12.79
CA ARG A 8 21.13 11.64 11.44
C ARG A 8 20.41 10.48 10.76
N VAL A 9 20.95 9.26 10.85
CA VAL A 9 20.29 8.06 10.30
C VAL A 9 18.94 7.82 10.98
N GLN A 10 18.88 7.91 12.31
CA GLN A 10 17.62 7.71 13.05
C GLN A 10 16.56 8.75 12.62
N THR A 11 16.94 10.02 12.57
CA THR A 11 16.07 11.10 12.10
C THR A 11 15.62 10.90 10.65
N ALA A 12 16.46 10.31 9.79
CA ALA A 12 16.10 9.99 8.41
C ALA A 12 15.02 8.89 8.32
N ILE A 13 15.14 7.86 9.15
CA ILE A 13 14.16 6.77 9.28
C ILE A 13 12.83 7.31 9.81
N ASP A 14 12.87 8.09 10.89
CA ASP A 14 11.67 8.64 11.52
C ASP A 14 10.89 9.56 10.57
N ASN A 15 11.60 10.40 9.80
CA ASN A 15 11.00 11.33 8.86
C ASN A 15 10.69 10.71 7.48
N LYS A 16 11.11 9.46 7.22
CA LYS A 16 11.01 8.79 5.91
C LYS A 16 11.53 9.66 4.75
N ASN A 17 12.60 10.40 5.01
CA ASN A 17 13.16 11.33 4.03
C ASN A 17 14.07 10.56 3.06
N ALA A 18 13.59 10.35 1.83
CA ALA A 18 14.28 9.54 0.83
C ALA A 18 15.74 9.96 0.59
N LYS A 19 16.02 11.27 0.48
CA LYS A 19 17.39 11.77 0.24
C LYS A 19 18.33 11.45 1.41
N GLU A 20 17.83 11.58 2.62
CA GLU A 20 18.61 11.29 3.84
C GLU A 20 18.78 9.78 4.04
N LEU A 21 17.80 8.97 3.64
CA LEU A 21 17.90 7.51 3.65
C LEU A 21 18.93 7.00 2.63
N GLU A 22 18.98 7.58 1.42
CA GLU A 22 20.01 7.27 0.43
C GLU A 22 21.42 7.62 0.95
N TRP A 23 21.57 8.80 1.55
CA TRP A 23 22.82 9.19 2.22
C TRP A 23 23.18 8.23 3.34
N SER A 24 22.21 7.85 4.17
CA SER A 24 22.40 6.93 5.31
C SER A 24 22.83 5.54 4.84
N LEU A 25 22.24 5.03 3.76
CA LEU A 25 22.56 3.74 3.16
C LEU A 25 24.00 3.74 2.62
N TRP A 26 24.37 4.79 1.88
CA TRP A 26 25.75 4.97 1.43
C TRP A 26 26.73 5.05 2.60
N TYR A 27 26.41 5.82 3.65
CA TYR A 27 27.27 5.98 4.81
C TYR A 27 27.48 4.66 5.57
N CYS A 28 26.42 3.86 5.74
CA CYS A 28 26.51 2.54 6.37
C CYS A 28 27.47 1.63 5.58
N ARG A 29 27.35 1.58 4.25
CA ARG A 29 28.26 0.80 3.38
C ARG A 29 29.70 1.28 3.47
N MET A 30 29.92 2.59 3.43
CA MET A 30 31.25 3.19 3.57
C MET A 30 31.89 2.76 4.90
N ARG A 31 31.16 2.80 6.02
CA ARG A 31 31.69 2.41 7.34
C ARG A 31 32.09 0.94 7.44
N GLN A 32 31.46 0.07 6.66
CA GLN A 32 31.82 -1.35 6.59
C GLN A 32 33.11 -1.61 5.80
N THR A 33 33.47 -0.72 4.87
CA THR A 33 34.72 -0.84 4.08
C THR A 33 35.97 -0.36 4.81
N VAL A 34 35.82 0.28 5.97
CA VAL A 34 36.96 0.78 6.76
C VAL A 34 37.68 -0.40 7.41
N SER A 35 38.87 -0.73 6.90
CA SER A 35 39.69 -1.87 7.35
C SER A 35 40.17 -1.76 8.81
N SER A 36 40.18 -0.55 9.38
CA SER A 36 40.53 -0.29 10.79
C SER A 36 39.32 -0.39 11.73
N ALA A 37 38.11 -0.63 11.22
CA ALA A 37 36.92 -0.71 12.06
C ALA A 37 36.95 -1.96 12.94
N ARG A 38 36.47 -1.82 14.18
CA ARG A 38 36.30 -2.98 15.05
C ARG A 38 35.21 -3.89 14.47
N PRO A 39 35.30 -5.22 14.61
CA PRO A 39 34.26 -6.14 14.12
C PRO A 39 32.86 -5.83 14.66
N ALA A 40 32.78 -5.35 15.90
CA ALA A 40 31.53 -4.92 16.52
C ALA A 40 30.90 -3.71 15.81
N ASP A 41 31.70 -2.73 15.39
CA ASP A 41 31.23 -1.57 14.65
C ASP A 41 30.75 -1.99 13.26
N ALA A 42 31.49 -2.86 12.56
CA ALA A 42 31.08 -3.37 11.27
C ALA A 42 29.72 -4.11 11.35
N LYS A 43 29.51 -4.92 12.41
CA LYS A 43 28.23 -5.59 12.67
C LYS A 43 27.10 -4.59 12.93
N TYR A 44 27.37 -3.54 13.70
CA TYR A 44 26.41 -2.47 13.96
C TYR A 44 26.00 -1.76 12.67
N TRP A 45 26.96 -1.36 11.83
CA TRP A 45 26.69 -0.68 10.57
C TRP A 45 25.99 -1.58 9.53
N ARG A 46 26.18 -2.91 9.62
CA ARG A 46 25.39 -3.88 8.84
C ARG A 46 23.94 -3.96 9.30
N ALA A 47 23.67 -3.90 10.60
CA ALA A 47 22.31 -3.85 11.12
C ALA A 47 21.60 -2.56 10.71
N MET A 48 22.27 -1.41 10.82
CA MET A 48 21.75 -0.11 10.39
C MET A 48 21.46 -0.07 8.88
N GLU A 49 22.32 -0.68 8.04
CA GLU A 49 22.07 -0.81 6.61
C GLU A 49 20.73 -1.51 6.33
N ALA A 50 20.45 -2.63 7.01
CA ALA A 50 19.21 -3.38 6.85
C ALA A 50 17.97 -2.58 7.27
N GLU A 51 18.06 -1.79 8.35
CA GLU A 51 16.96 -0.92 8.79
C GLU A 51 16.67 0.21 7.79
N VAL A 52 17.73 0.84 7.25
CA VAL A 52 17.60 1.90 6.25
C VAL A 52 17.06 1.34 4.93
N GLU A 53 17.50 0.16 4.51
CA GLU A 53 16.98 -0.51 3.30
C GLU A 53 15.50 -0.89 3.45
N ALA A 54 15.10 -1.36 4.63
CA ALA A 54 13.70 -1.60 4.94
C ALA A 54 12.86 -0.32 4.95
N ALA A 55 13.42 0.80 5.41
CA ALA A 55 12.75 2.10 5.38
C ALA A 55 12.65 2.71 3.96
N LEU A 56 13.59 2.38 3.08
CA LEU A 56 13.58 2.78 1.67
C LEU A 56 12.59 1.97 0.83
N ALA A 57 12.32 0.73 1.23
CA ALA A 57 11.39 -0.14 0.51
C ALA A 57 9.98 0.50 0.45
N PRO A 58 9.35 0.58 -0.74
CA PRO A 58 8.02 1.14 -0.86
C PRO A 58 7.03 0.31 -0.03
N PRO A 59 6.04 0.95 0.64
CA PRO A 59 5.04 0.22 1.39
C PRO A 59 4.30 -0.75 0.47
N PRO A 60 3.94 -1.96 0.94
CA PRO A 60 3.23 -2.93 0.12
C PRO A 60 1.93 -2.30 -0.40
N PRO A 61 1.55 -2.58 -1.67
CA PRO A 61 0.34 -2.02 -2.25
C PRO A 61 -0.86 -2.37 -1.35
N PRO A 62 -1.79 -1.43 -1.16
CA PRO A 62 -2.96 -1.68 -0.32
C PRO A 62 -3.69 -2.92 -0.83
N LYS A 63 -4.05 -3.84 0.09
CA LYS A 63 -4.85 -5.02 -0.24
C LYS A 63 -6.20 -4.56 -0.79
N VAL A 64 -6.31 -4.49 -2.12
CA VAL A 64 -7.57 -4.23 -2.81
C VAL A 64 -8.39 -5.51 -2.69
N TYR A 65 -9.25 -5.56 -1.67
CA TYR A 65 -10.30 -6.56 -1.64
C TYR A 65 -11.22 -6.29 -2.83
N PRO A 66 -11.53 -7.29 -3.67
CA PRO A 66 -12.49 -7.10 -4.74
C PRO A 66 -13.80 -6.66 -4.10
N ALA A 67 -14.15 -5.39 -4.27
CA ALA A 67 -15.45 -4.89 -3.91
C ALA A 67 -16.45 -5.77 -4.67
N LYS A 68 -17.23 -6.57 -3.93
CA LYS A 68 -18.32 -7.37 -4.49
C LYS A 68 -19.19 -6.41 -5.30
N LYS A 69 -19.02 -6.39 -6.62
CA LYS A 69 -19.89 -5.65 -7.52
C LYS A 69 -21.28 -6.26 -7.33
N LYS A 70 -22.15 -5.60 -6.58
CA LYS A 70 -23.58 -5.90 -6.64
C LYS A 70 -23.99 -5.63 -8.08
N LYS A 71 -24.30 -6.70 -8.84
CA LYS A 71 -24.96 -6.59 -10.15
C LYS A 71 -26.21 -5.75 -9.94
N LYS A 72 -26.19 -4.50 -10.40
CA LYS A 72 -27.39 -3.68 -10.54
C LYS A 72 -28.07 -4.13 -11.84
N GLY A 73 -29.17 -4.88 -11.69
CA GLY A 73 -30.10 -5.23 -12.75
C GLY A 73 -29.76 -6.52 -13.50
N VAL A 74 -30.62 -7.52 -13.42
CA VAL A 74 -31.67 -7.76 -14.44
C VAL A 74 -32.69 -8.73 -13.83
N ARG A 75 -33.95 -8.38 -14.05
CA ARG A 75 -35.17 -9.11 -13.71
C ARG A 75 -35.13 -10.51 -14.32
N GLY A 76 -35.56 -11.52 -13.58
CA GLY A 76 -35.87 -12.84 -14.14
C GLY A 76 -35.09 -13.99 -13.52
N LEU A 77 -35.55 -14.45 -12.36
CA LEU A 77 -35.53 -15.88 -12.08
C LEU A 77 -36.87 -16.22 -11.47
N GLY A 78 -37.81 -16.51 -12.38
CA GLY A 78 -39.19 -16.83 -12.06
C GLY A 78 -39.26 -18.05 -11.16
N PHE A 79 -39.73 -17.81 -9.95
CA PHE A 79 -40.48 -18.78 -9.16
C PHE A 79 -41.68 -18.02 -8.61
N GLY A 80 -42.69 -17.87 -9.46
CA GLY A 80 -44.05 -17.54 -9.05
C GLY A 80 -44.89 -18.82 -9.15
N PRO A 81 -45.71 -19.16 -8.15
CA PRO A 81 -46.62 -20.28 -8.25
C PRO A 81 -47.60 -19.99 -9.40
N VAL A 82 -47.83 -20.99 -10.24
CA VAL A 82 -48.90 -20.96 -11.23
C VAL A 82 -50.23 -21.00 -10.48
N ASP A 83 -50.92 -19.86 -10.44
CA ASP A 83 -52.36 -19.85 -10.26
C ASP A 83 -52.96 -19.07 -11.43
N GLU A 84 -53.92 -19.74 -12.04
CA GLU A 84 -54.68 -19.36 -13.22
C GLU A 84 -55.55 -18.12 -12.87
N ASN A 85 -55.84 -17.28 -13.87
CA ASN A 85 -57.02 -16.37 -13.96
C ASN A 85 -56.77 -14.84 -14.02
N ALA A 86 -57.40 -14.25 -15.05
CA ALA A 86 -57.82 -12.86 -15.29
C ALA A 86 -56.74 -11.76 -15.47
N GLU A 87 -56.50 -11.20 -16.66
CA GLU A 87 -57.37 -10.39 -17.56
C GLU A 87 -57.07 -8.87 -17.42
N ALA A 88 -56.94 -8.24 -18.60
CA ALA A 88 -57.11 -6.82 -18.91
C ALA A 88 -56.00 -5.79 -18.59
N SER A 89 -55.35 -5.39 -19.70
CA SER A 89 -55.48 -4.05 -20.29
C SER A 89 -54.50 -2.92 -19.92
N THR A 90 -53.82 -2.51 -21.01
CA THR A 90 -53.66 -1.13 -21.50
C THR A 90 -52.45 -0.29 -21.06
N GLU A 91 -51.56 -0.09 -22.03
CA GLU A 91 -50.76 1.12 -22.30
C GLU A 91 -51.66 2.39 -22.39
N PRO A 92 -51.17 3.67 -22.44
CA PRO A 92 -49.92 4.10 -23.09
C PRO A 92 -49.20 5.40 -22.61
N SER A 93 -48.10 5.74 -23.32
CA SER A 93 -47.78 7.08 -23.87
C SER A 93 -46.98 8.15 -23.10
N GLY A 94 -46.00 8.76 -23.82
CA GLY A 94 -45.54 10.17 -23.71
C GLY A 94 -44.10 10.36 -23.21
N GLU A 95 -43.05 10.59 -24.04
CA GLU A 95 -42.66 11.83 -24.78
C GLU A 95 -41.96 12.88 -23.87
N GLU A 96 -40.61 13.02 -23.93
CA GLU A 96 -39.84 14.08 -24.63
C GLU A 96 -40.20 15.51 -24.16
N THR A 97 -39.37 16.29 -23.44
CA THR A 97 -38.27 17.14 -23.94
C THR A 97 -37.89 18.14 -22.81
N ALA A 98 -36.62 18.57 -22.74
CA ALA A 98 -36.21 19.94 -22.35
C ALA A 98 -34.73 20.16 -22.70
#